data_AF-A0A0U3P319-F1
#
_entry.id   AF-A0A0U3P319-F1
#
_cell.length_a   1.000
_cell.length_b   1.000
_cell.length_c   1.000
_cell.angle_alpha   90.00
_cell.angle_beta   90.00
_cell.angle_gamma   90.00
#
_symmetry.space_group_name_H-M   'P 1'
#
loop_
_entity.id
_entity.type
_entity.pdbx_description
1 polymer ?
#
loop_
_entity_poly.entity_id
_entity_poly.type
_entity_poly.pdbx_seq_one_letter_code
_entity_poly.pdbx_strand_id
1 'polypeptide(L)'
;MPISSLQLLALPPMRVSMLAHAFAGQVWARRVEVCMYSEGTACWPYGLLGLDEPSDDPKLLKRAYARQLKQVDQASEAEAFQALRQAYETALDWAEKGSEPEPQPRTEEDTGILPGVREPGAPARKSAAHVEFKVEFDPLLPPERQRVAPMSSERRIEQPDEDHVTSLKDLLQAVYDLEPSADAPDVLVQLLEGVENMPLHEQQAVGSAVVLYLRKCLVQREGGGHFFNEGFNSSLRDCLEALFQWWTDVEALERFSGHDDDLKIALLSFDRKNFHSSARADAIRRYVNRHLEYISTFGSAVIYIFIYAFVALVSGFIFRYLGWASLVFITVLFPLFPFVWRSLICFQKCIRLLYRISIGGLMCKCVFRK
;
A
#
# COMPACT_ATOMS: atom_id res chain seq x y z
N MET A 1 -49.63 30.59 52.63
CA MET A 1 -49.50 31.79 51.76
C MET A 1 -48.64 31.42 50.56
N PRO A 2 -49.14 31.64 49.34
CA PRO A 2 -48.43 31.36 48.08
C PRO A 2 -47.70 32.62 47.58
N ILE A 3 -46.60 32.45 46.84
CA ILE A 3 -46.10 33.50 45.94
C ILE A 3 -45.89 32.88 44.55
N SER A 4 -46.71 33.40 43.66
CA SER A 4 -46.78 33.36 42.20
C SER A 4 -45.43 33.59 41.50
N SER A 5 -45.13 32.83 40.45
CA SER A 5 -45.30 33.22 39.04
C SER A 5 -44.29 34.23 38.50
N LEU A 6 -43.37 33.75 37.66
CA LEU A 6 -42.82 34.50 36.53
C LEU A 6 -42.75 33.58 35.30
N GLN A 7 -43.76 33.69 34.44
CA GLN A 7 -43.66 33.45 33.01
C GLN A 7 -43.17 34.75 32.37
N LEU A 8 -42.22 34.69 31.42
CA LEU A 8 -42.19 35.64 30.31
C LEU A 8 -41.28 35.17 29.14
N LEU A 9 -41.91 34.90 27.99
CA LEU A 9 -41.48 35.14 26.57
C LEU A 9 -40.24 34.38 26.02
N ALA A 10 -40.06 34.09 24.72
CA ALA A 10 -40.90 33.97 23.53
C ALA A 10 -39.99 33.51 22.36
N LEU A 11 -40.42 32.46 21.62
CA LEU A 11 -40.22 32.13 20.18
C LEU A 11 -38.80 31.99 19.51
N PRO A 12 -38.70 31.15 18.43
CA PRO A 12 -37.45 30.64 17.82
C PRO A 12 -37.05 31.41 16.53
N PRO A 13 -35.86 31.16 15.89
CA PRO A 13 -35.78 30.17 14.80
C PRO A 13 -34.37 29.54 14.54
N MET A 14 -34.34 28.60 13.58
CA MET A 14 -33.22 28.18 12.71
C MET A 14 -32.50 26.85 12.99
N ARG A 15 -33.13 25.79 12.46
CA ARG A 15 -32.45 24.73 11.71
C ARG A 15 -31.89 25.31 10.40
N VAL A 16 -30.57 25.56 10.27
CA VAL A 16 -29.80 25.50 9.01
C VAL A 16 -28.29 25.40 9.33
N SER A 17 -27.73 24.20 9.56
CA SER A 17 -26.26 24.00 9.46
C SER A 17 -25.74 22.57 9.49
N MET A 18 -26.60 21.53 9.47
CA MET A 18 -26.14 20.13 9.55
C MET A 18 -26.12 19.36 8.22
N LEU A 19 -26.37 20.03 7.08
CA LEU A 19 -26.38 19.36 5.76
C LEU A 19 -25.22 19.78 4.83
N ALA A 20 -24.36 20.71 5.22
CA ALA A 20 -23.26 21.18 4.36
C ALA A 20 -21.95 20.40 4.52
N HIS A 21 -21.73 19.69 5.64
CA HIS A 21 -20.49 18.94 5.87
C HIS A 21 -20.57 17.44 5.48
N ALA A 22 -21.76 16.90 5.25
CA ALA A 22 -21.94 15.48 4.92
C ALA A 22 -21.69 15.15 3.44
N PHE A 23 -21.63 16.14 2.54
CA PHE A 23 -21.43 15.92 1.10
C PHE A 23 -19.97 16.02 0.65
N ALA A 24 -19.07 16.61 1.44
CA ALA A 24 -17.67 16.80 1.05
C ALA A 24 -16.80 15.53 1.24
N GLY A 25 -17.20 14.62 2.13
CA GLY A 25 -16.43 13.40 2.45
C GLY A 25 -16.66 12.21 1.50
N GLN A 26 -17.82 12.13 0.83
CA GLN A 26 -18.15 10.97 -0.02
C GLN A 26 -17.51 11.00 -1.42
N VAL A 27 -16.99 12.14 -1.87
CA VAL A 27 -16.37 12.28 -3.21
C VAL A 27 -14.89 11.88 -3.21
N TRP A 28 -14.22 11.83 -2.05
CA TRP A 28 -12.78 11.52 -1.97
C TRP A 28 -12.48 10.01 -1.92
N ALA A 29 -13.38 9.19 -1.37
CA ALA A 29 -13.15 7.76 -1.18
C ALA A 29 -13.26 6.92 -2.48
N ARG A 30 -13.85 7.46 -3.55
CA ARG A 30 -13.91 6.80 -4.87
C ARG A 30 -12.71 7.11 -5.78
N ARG A 31 -11.75 7.91 -5.31
CA ARG A 31 -10.76 8.62 -6.15
C ARG A 31 -9.40 7.94 -6.27
N VAL A 32 -9.15 6.87 -5.50
CA VAL A 32 -7.85 6.16 -5.47
C VAL A 32 -7.84 4.95 -6.42
N GLU A 33 -8.99 4.54 -6.97
CA GLU A 33 -9.13 3.34 -7.81
C GLU A 33 -8.73 3.54 -9.28
N VAL A 34 -8.33 4.75 -9.71
CA VAL A 34 -8.09 5.09 -11.13
C VAL A 34 -6.60 5.13 -11.53
N CYS A 35 -5.69 4.60 -10.72
CA CYS A 35 -4.26 4.49 -11.08
C CYS A 35 -3.93 3.31 -12.03
N MET A 36 -4.92 2.68 -12.68
CA MET A 36 -4.75 1.43 -13.44
C MET A 36 -5.00 1.52 -14.95
N TYR A 37 -5.07 2.71 -15.57
CA TYR A 37 -5.40 2.85 -17.01
C TYR A 37 -4.57 3.85 -17.83
N SER A 38 -3.29 4.04 -17.51
CA SER A 38 -2.38 4.72 -18.45
C SER A 38 -1.04 3.99 -18.49
N GLU A 39 -0.65 3.53 -19.68
CA GLU A 39 0.63 2.84 -19.94
C GLU A 39 1.87 3.75 -19.77
N GLY A 40 1.69 4.98 -19.27
CA GLY A 40 2.76 5.92 -18.99
C GLY A 40 3.46 5.65 -17.65
N THR A 41 4.78 5.85 -17.62
CA THR A 41 5.62 5.62 -16.42
C THR A 41 5.42 6.70 -15.34
N ALA A 42 4.87 7.86 -15.69
CA ALA A 42 4.69 8.94 -14.74
C ALA A 42 3.54 8.67 -13.76
N CYS A 43 3.77 8.98 -12.49
CA CYS A 43 2.72 8.97 -11.47
C CYS A 43 1.63 10.01 -11.77
N TRP A 44 0.48 9.86 -11.11
CA TRP A 44 -0.56 10.88 -11.09
C TRP A 44 0.01 12.22 -10.55
N PRO A 45 -0.33 13.38 -11.14
CA PRO A 45 -1.34 13.64 -12.18
C PRO A 45 -0.86 13.45 -13.62
N TYR A 46 0.45 13.35 -13.86
CA TYR A 46 1.05 13.35 -15.21
C TYR A 46 0.71 12.10 -16.03
N GLY A 47 0.61 10.94 -15.37
CA GLY A 47 0.22 9.69 -16.05
C GLY A 47 -1.15 9.77 -16.71
N LEU A 48 -2.13 10.46 -16.09
CA LEU A 48 -3.48 10.62 -16.66
C LEU A 48 -3.49 11.59 -17.86
N LEU A 49 -2.52 12.51 -17.94
CA LEU A 49 -2.33 13.38 -19.09
C LEU A 49 -1.62 12.67 -20.26
N GLY A 50 -1.10 11.46 -20.05
CA GLY A 50 -0.30 10.71 -21.03
C GLY A 50 1.10 11.30 -21.21
N LEU A 51 1.69 11.82 -20.14
CA LEU A 51 3.09 12.25 -20.10
C LEU A 51 3.92 11.17 -19.42
N ASP A 52 5.09 10.84 -20.00
CA ASP A 52 5.99 9.83 -19.45
C ASP A 52 6.85 10.36 -18.29
N GLU A 53 7.09 11.67 -18.26
CA GLU A 53 7.88 12.37 -17.25
C GLU A 53 7.11 13.59 -16.71
N PRO A 54 7.29 13.95 -15.43
CA PRO A 54 6.73 15.19 -14.88
C PRO A 54 7.31 16.39 -15.61
N SER A 55 6.45 17.36 -15.95
CA SER A 55 6.85 18.55 -16.71
C SER A 55 6.27 19.81 -16.09
N ASP A 56 7.12 20.82 -15.92
CA ASP A 56 6.76 22.13 -15.38
C ASP A 56 6.39 23.14 -16.49
N ASP A 57 6.46 22.76 -17.77
CA ASP A 57 6.08 23.67 -18.86
C ASP A 57 4.54 23.72 -19.01
N PRO A 58 3.88 24.84 -18.70
CA PRO A 58 2.43 24.96 -18.80
C PRO A 58 1.93 24.79 -20.24
N LYS A 59 2.77 25.02 -21.26
CA LYS A 59 2.41 24.78 -22.67
C LYS A 59 2.36 23.30 -23.00
N LEU A 60 3.26 22.49 -22.42
CA LEU A 60 3.24 21.03 -22.61
C LEU A 60 2.03 20.43 -21.90
N LEU A 61 1.75 20.83 -20.66
CA LEU A 61 0.56 20.39 -19.92
C LEU A 61 -0.75 20.69 -20.68
N LYS A 62 -0.89 21.91 -21.23
CA LYS A 62 -2.05 22.29 -22.07
C LYS A 62 -2.19 21.44 -23.32
N ARG A 63 -1.08 21.11 -23.99
CA ARG A 63 -1.09 20.27 -25.20
C ARG A 63 -1.48 18.83 -24.88
N ALA A 64 -0.95 18.28 -23.78
CA ALA A 64 -1.28 16.93 -23.32
C ALA A 64 -2.77 16.82 -22.95
N TYR A 65 -3.28 17.76 -22.15
CA TYR A 65 -4.70 17.85 -21.82
C TYR A 65 -5.59 17.92 -23.07
N ALA A 66 -5.27 18.77 -24.04
CA ALA A 66 -6.04 18.89 -25.28
C ALA A 66 -6.01 17.62 -26.16
N ARG A 67 -4.95 16.80 -26.08
CA ARG A 67 -4.90 15.50 -26.77
C ARG A 67 -5.82 14.50 -26.10
N GLN A 68 -5.76 14.38 -24.78
CA GLN A 68 -6.62 13.47 -24.01
C GLN A 68 -8.09 13.87 -24.10
N LEU A 69 -8.39 15.17 -24.09
CA LEU A 69 -9.75 15.70 -24.21
C LEU A 69 -10.45 15.31 -25.52
N LYS A 70 -9.69 15.03 -26.59
CA LYS A 70 -10.24 14.57 -27.87
C LYS A 70 -10.55 13.08 -27.89
N GLN A 71 -9.97 12.31 -26.96
CA GLN A 71 -10.19 10.87 -26.87
C GLN A 71 -11.40 10.54 -26.01
N VAL A 72 -11.69 11.38 -25.00
CA VAL A 72 -12.84 11.22 -24.10
C VAL A 72 -14.11 11.80 -24.74
N ASP A 73 -15.15 10.99 -24.87
CA ASP A 73 -16.47 11.46 -25.27
C ASP A 73 -17.22 12.06 -24.06
N GLN A 74 -17.34 13.38 -24.04
CA GLN A 74 -17.92 14.13 -22.92
C GLN A 74 -19.37 13.75 -22.60
N ALA A 75 -20.13 13.26 -23.59
CA ALA A 75 -21.54 12.93 -23.40
C ALA A 75 -21.73 11.58 -22.69
N SER A 76 -20.85 10.62 -22.97
CA SER A 76 -20.93 9.26 -22.42
C SER A 76 -20.03 9.05 -21.20
N GLU A 77 -18.94 9.82 -21.08
CA GLU A 77 -17.88 9.60 -20.08
C GLU A 77 -17.64 10.84 -19.18
N ALA A 78 -18.71 11.31 -18.52
CA ALA A 78 -18.64 12.51 -17.67
C ALA A 78 -17.61 12.39 -16.52
N GLU A 79 -17.43 11.19 -15.96
CA GLU A 79 -16.47 10.93 -14.87
C GLU A 79 -15.02 11.01 -15.35
N ALA A 80 -14.70 10.40 -16.50
CA ALA A 80 -13.36 10.47 -17.09
C ALA A 80 -12.96 11.91 -17.43
N PHE A 81 -13.91 12.70 -17.94
CA PHE A 81 -13.71 14.13 -18.19
C PHE A 81 -13.39 14.91 -16.91
N GLN A 82 -14.11 14.65 -15.81
CA GLN A 82 -13.82 15.31 -14.53
C GLN A 82 -12.44 14.92 -13.98
N ALA A 83 -12.08 13.63 -14.04
CA ALA A 83 -10.76 13.17 -13.61
C ALA A 83 -9.63 13.82 -14.41
N LEU A 84 -9.76 13.88 -15.74
CA LEU A 84 -8.79 14.51 -16.63
C LEU A 84 -8.63 16.01 -16.33
N ARG A 85 -9.73 16.72 -16.08
CA ARG A 85 -9.72 18.13 -15.71
C ARG A 85 -8.98 18.37 -14.38
N GLN A 86 -9.27 17.55 -13.37
CA GLN A 86 -8.63 17.66 -12.05
C GLN A 86 -7.13 17.39 -12.12
N ALA A 87 -6.71 16.39 -12.91
CA ALA A 87 -5.29 16.12 -13.12
C ALA A 87 -4.58 17.31 -13.80
N TYR A 88 -5.21 17.92 -14.81
CA TYR A 88 -4.67 19.12 -15.45
C TYR A 88 -4.56 20.32 -14.51
N GLU A 89 -5.60 20.61 -13.72
CA GLU A 89 -5.58 21.70 -12.73
C GLU A 89 -4.50 21.47 -11.67
N THR A 90 -4.39 20.25 -11.15
CA THR A 90 -3.36 19.88 -10.16
C THR A 90 -1.94 19.99 -10.73
N ALA A 91 -1.73 19.53 -11.97
CA ALA A 91 -0.42 19.62 -12.62
C ALA A 91 0.00 21.08 -12.86
N LEU A 92 -0.94 21.97 -13.19
CA LEU A 92 -0.67 23.40 -13.30
C LEU A 92 -0.30 24.03 -11.97
N ASP A 93 -1.04 23.72 -10.90
CA ASP A 93 -0.74 24.22 -9.55
C ASP A 93 0.66 23.81 -9.09
N TRP A 94 1.11 22.60 -9.46
CA TRP A 94 2.46 22.12 -9.15
C TRP A 94 3.53 22.83 -9.99
N ALA A 95 3.29 23.01 -11.29
CA ALA A 95 4.19 23.74 -12.17
C ALA A 95 4.37 25.20 -11.72
N GLU A 96 3.30 25.86 -11.26
CA GLU A 96 3.37 27.23 -10.73
C GLU A 96 4.24 27.28 -9.46
N LYS A 97 4.04 26.36 -8.52
CA LYS A 97 4.85 26.26 -7.29
C LYS A 97 6.31 25.92 -7.55
N GLY A 98 6.60 25.03 -8.50
CA GLY A 98 7.97 24.67 -8.88
C GLY A 98 8.72 25.79 -9.60
N SER A 99 7.98 26.68 -10.26
CA SER A 99 8.55 27.83 -10.98
C SER A 99 8.85 29.04 -10.10
N GLU A 100 8.44 29.03 -8.83
CA GLU A 100 8.81 30.09 -7.89
C GLU A 100 10.33 30.00 -7.68
N PRO A 101 11.10 31.00 -8.17
CA PRO A 101 12.55 30.92 -8.13
C PRO A 101 12.97 30.82 -6.66
N GLU A 102 13.58 29.69 -6.31
CA GLU A 102 14.16 29.45 -5.00
C GLU A 102 14.91 30.73 -4.61
N PRO A 103 14.54 31.40 -3.50
CA PRO A 103 15.07 32.70 -3.16
C PRO A 103 16.57 32.58 -3.08
N GLN A 104 17.24 33.09 -4.14
CA GLN A 104 18.69 33.03 -4.22
C GLN A 104 19.22 33.61 -2.92
N PRO A 105 20.09 32.89 -2.19
CA PRO A 105 20.66 33.40 -0.97
C PRO A 105 21.26 34.75 -1.33
N ARG A 106 20.73 35.81 -0.71
CA ARG A 106 21.26 37.16 -0.88
C ARG A 106 22.70 37.08 -0.44
N THR A 107 23.62 37.01 -1.41
CA THR A 107 25.02 37.28 -1.16
C THR A 107 25.06 38.74 -0.76
N GLU A 108 25.09 38.98 0.55
CA GLU A 108 25.42 40.27 1.14
C GLU A 108 26.89 40.57 0.82
N GLU A 109 27.17 40.94 -0.43
CA GLU A 109 28.47 41.43 -0.86
C GLU A 109 28.35 42.92 -1.19
N ASP A 110 28.57 43.69 -0.13
CA ASP A 110 29.51 44.81 -0.08
C ASP A 110 29.48 45.84 -1.23
N THR A 111 28.78 46.94 -0.94
CA THR A 111 29.18 48.35 -1.14
C THR A 111 30.07 48.69 -2.34
N GLY A 112 29.50 49.35 -3.35
CA GLY A 112 30.28 49.92 -4.46
C GLY A 112 29.54 50.95 -5.30
N ILE A 113 29.42 52.16 -4.76
CA ILE A 113 28.88 53.38 -5.36
C ILE A 113 29.56 53.72 -6.70
N LEU A 114 28.80 54.03 -7.77
CA LEU A 114 28.80 55.34 -8.45
C LEU A 114 27.76 55.41 -9.61
N PRO A 115 27.30 56.62 -9.98
CA PRO A 115 26.04 56.86 -10.69
C PRO A 115 26.22 57.21 -12.17
N GLY A 116 25.13 56.95 -12.91
CA GLY A 116 24.68 57.87 -13.95
C GLY A 116 25.12 57.56 -15.37
N VAL A 117 24.20 57.00 -16.17
CA VAL A 117 23.94 57.50 -17.53
C VAL A 117 22.43 57.38 -17.77
N ARG A 118 21.84 58.53 -18.06
CA ARG A 118 20.45 58.71 -18.49
C ARG A 118 20.41 58.58 -20.02
N GLU A 119 19.21 58.30 -20.49
CA GLU A 119 18.64 58.82 -21.76
C GLU A 119 18.67 57.93 -23.03
N PRO A 120 17.78 58.21 -24.01
CA PRO A 120 16.64 57.35 -24.36
C PRO A 120 16.63 56.96 -25.85
N GLY A 121 15.76 56.04 -26.24
CA GLY A 121 15.57 55.77 -27.67
C GLY A 121 14.71 54.56 -28.00
N ALA A 122 13.39 54.77 -27.99
CA ALA A 122 12.51 54.05 -28.91
C ALA A 122 12.87 54.45 -30.35
N PRO A 123 12.70 53.57 -31.36
CA PRO A 123 11.36 53.46 -31.94
C PRO A 123 10.98 52.08 -32.52
N ALA A 124 9.65 51.85 -32.50
CA ALA A 124 8.84 51.35 -33.61
C ALA A 124 9.07 49.97 -34.26
N ARG A 125 8.03 49.13 -34.08
CA ARG A 125 7.12 48.62 -35.14
C ARG A 125 7.61 47.48 -36.05
N LYS A 126 6.84 46.38 -36.00
CA LYS A 126 6.36 45.47 -37.08
C LYS A 126 6.06 44.12 -36.43
N SER A 127 5.09 43.31 -36.81
CA SER A 127 4.00 43.37 -37.77
C SER A 127 3.13 42.15 -37.45
N ALA A 128 1.83 42.25 -37.73
CA ALA A 128 0.85 41.20 -37.57
C ALA A 128 1.21 39.90 -38.31
N ALA A 129 0.91 38.76 -37.70
CA ALA A 129 0.70 37.48 -38.38
C ALA A 129 -0.57 36.86 -37.82
N HIS A 130 -1.70 37.24 -38.41
CA HIS A 130 -2.98 36.58 -38.27
C HIS A 130 -2.91 35.29 -39.12
N VAL A 131 -2.82 34.14 -38.48
CA VAL A 131 -2.89 32.83 -39.14
C VAL A 131 -4.34 32.39 -39.11
N GLU A 132 -5.03 32.61 -40.22
CA GLU A 132 -6.38 32.12 -40.49
C GLU A 132 -6.28 30.64 -40.86
N PHE A 133 -6.59 29.76 -39.91
CA PHE A 133 -6.56 28.30 -40.11
C PHE A 133 -7.91 27.85 -40.69
N LYS A 134 -8.00 27.82 -42.02
CA LYS A 134 -9.15 27.27 -42.74
C LYS A 134 -9.07 25.74 -42.73
N VAL A 135 -9.80 25.11 -41.81
CA VAL A 135 -10.01 23.66 -41.80
C VAL A 135 -11.02 23.32 -42.89
N GLU A 136 -10.52 22.80 -44.00
CA GLU A 136 -11.32 22.22 -45.07
C GLU A 136 -11.83 20.86 -44.57
N PHE A 137 -13.12 20.83 -44.22
CA PHE A 137 -13.82 19.64 -43.76
C PHE A 137 -14.24 18.86 -45.01
N ASP A 138 -13.55 17.76 -45.28
CA ASP A 138 -13.86 16.83 -46.36
C ASP A 138 -15.06 15.96 -45.95
N PRO A 139 -16.27 16.19 -46.49
CA PRO A 139 -17.44 15.44 -46.10
C PRO A 139 -17.72 14.43 -47.20
N LEU A 140 -17.32 13.16 -47.03
CA LEU A 140 -17.92 12.01 -47.73
C LEU A 140 -17.20 10.71 -47.36
N LEU A 141 -17.67 10.02 -46.33
CA LEU A 141 -17.66 8.56 -46.29
C LEU A 141 -18.86 8.07 -45.44
N PRO A 142 -19.75 7.20 -45.98
CA PRO A 142 -20.88 6.66 -45.23
C PRO A 142 -20.42 5.69 -44.14
N PRO A 143 -21.10 5.63 -42.99
CA PRO A 143 -20.78 4.65 -41.95
C PRO A 143 -21.14 3.24 -42.41
N GLU A 144 -20.10 2.41 -42.55
CA GLU A 144 -20.22 0.98 -42.82
C GLU A 144 -20.81 0.29 -41.58
N ARG A 145 -22.08 -0.10 -41.68
CA ARG A 145 -22.82 -0.85 -40.67
C ARG A 145 -22.19 -2.22 -40.47
N GLN A 146 -21.21 -2.33 -39.59
CA GLN A 146 -20.80 -3.61 -39.01
C GLN A 146 -21.89 -4.10 -38.06
N ARG A 147 -22.71 -5.02 -38.55
CA ARG A 147 -23.57 -5.88 -37.74
C ARG A 147 -22.69 -6.79 -36.89
N VAL A 148 -22.36 -6.35 -35.69
CA VAL A 148 -21.84 -7.23 -34.64
C VAL A 148 -23.04 -7.96 -34.05
N ALA A 149 -23.03 -9.28 -34.15
CA ALA A 149 -24.07 -10.15 -33.61
C ALA A 149 -24.12 -10.03 -32.07
N PRO A 150 -25.30 -10.02 -31.44
CA PRO A 150 -25.42 -10.03 -29.99
C PRO A 150 -25.06 -11.44 -29.48
N MET A 151 -23.80 -11.64 -29.08
CA MET A 151 -23.44 -12.75 -28.21
C MET A 151 -23.78 -12.36 -26.78
N SER A 152 -25.02 -12.68 -26.39
CA SER A 152 -25.53 -12.68 -25.03
C SER A 152 -24.72 -13.66 -24.15
N SER A 153 -23.53 -13.23 -23.76
CA SER A 153 -22.72 -13.85 -22.73
C SER A 153 -23.09 -13.19 -21.42
N GLU A 154 -24.29 -13.51 -20.93
CA GLU A 154 -24.77 -13.06 -19.63
C GLU A 154 -23.93 -13.75 -18.56
N ARG A 155 -22.71 -13.23 -18.34
CA ARG A 155 -21.94 -13.49 -17.13
C ARG A 155 -22.82 -13.01 -16.00
N ARG A 156 -23.49 -13.96 -15.35
CA ARG A 156 -24.08 -13.80 -14.03
C ARG A 156 -22.94 -13.32 -13.12
N ILE A 157 -22.80 -12.01 -13.00
CA ILE A 157 -22.01 -11.37 -11.94
C ILE A 157 -22.71 -11.84 -10.68
N GLU A 158 -22.09 -12.79 -9.99
CA GLU A 158 -22.51 -13.18 -8.65
C GLU A 158 -22.54 -11.88 -7.85
N GLN A 159 -23.75 -11.42 -7.49
CA GLN A 159 -23.91 -10.25 -6.67
C GLN A 159 -23.15 -10.56 -5.36
N PRO A 160 -22.16 -9.74 -4.99
CA PRO A 160 -21.42 -9.95 -3.77
C PRO A 160 -22.42 -10.00 -2.60
N ASP A 161 -22.29 -11.00 -1.73
CA ASP A 161 -23.14 -11.14 -0.54
C ASP A 161 -23.20 -9.78 0.19
N GLU A 162 -24.39 -9.19 0.26
CA GLU A 162 -24.64 -7.88 0.90
C GLU A 162 -24.14 -7.84 2.35
N ASP A 163 -24.06 -9.01 3.00
CA ASP A 163 -23.54 -9.19 4.35
C ASP A 163 -22.04 -8.84 4.47
N HIS A 164 -21.24 -9.04 3.41
CA HIS A 164 -19.80 -8.69 3.43
C HIS A 164 -19.56 -7.18 3.36
N VAL A 165 -20.32 -6.47 2.51
CA VAL A 165 -20.13 -5.02 2.31
C VAL A 165 -20.51 -4.22 3.56
N THR A 166 -21.48 -4.72 4.33
CA THR A 166 -21.90 -4.10 5.59
C THR A 166 -20.80 -4.23 6.65
N SER A 167 -20.14 -5.39 6.73
CA SER A 167 -19.04 -5.65 7.66
C SER A 167 -17.84 -4.73 7.47
N LEU A 168 -17.41 -4.46 6.22
CA LEU A 168 -16.26 -3.58 5.95
C LEU A 168 -16.54 -2.13 6.35
N LYS A 169 -17.74 -1.62 6.04
CA LYS A 169 -18.12 -0.24 6.38
C LYS A 169 -18.16 -0.03 7.89
N ASP A 170 -18.71 -1.00 8.62
CA ASP A 170 -18.77 -0.95 10.08
C ASP A 170 -17.37 -1.01 10.70
N LEU A 171 -16.47 -1.84 10.15
CA LEU A 171 -15.07 -1.88 10.56
C LEU A 171 -14.36 -0.54 10.33
N LEU A 172 -14.46 0.02 9.12
CA LEU A 172 -13.85 1.31 8.80
C LEU A 172 -14.37 2.42 9.70
N GLN A 173 -15.68 2.47 9.92
CA GLN A 173 -16.31 3.45 10.81
C GLN A 173 -15.81 3.29 12.26
N ALA A 174 -15.68 2.05 12.76
CA ALA A 174 -15.14 1.79 14.08
C ALA A 174 -13.67 2.27 14.23
N VAL A 175 -12.85 2.10 13.19
CA VAL A 175 -11.47 2.63 13.18
C VAL A 175 -11.45 4.16 13.13
N TYR A 176 -12.35 4.77 12.37
CA TYR A 176 -12.45 6.24 12.28
C TYR A 176 -12.91 6.90 13.57
N ASP A 177 -13.85 6.28 14.28
CA ASP A 177 -14.41 6.79 15.53
C ASP A 177 -13.50 6.53 16.74
N LEU A 178 -12.46 5.73 16.57
CA LEU A 178 -11.50 5.43 17.64
C LEU A 178 -10.69 6.68 18.01
N GLU A 179 -10.76 7.07 19.28
CA GLU A 179 -9.97 8.16 19.86
C GLU A 179 -8.66 7.64 20.47
N PRO A 180 -7.54 8.39 20.36
CA PRO A 180 -6.28 8.00 20.98
C PRO A 180 -6.42 7.93 22.51
N SER A 181 -6.39 6.72 23.06
CA SER A 181 -6.43 6.44 24.49
C SER A 181 -5.51 5.26 24.82
N ALA A 182 -5.20 5.05 26.11
CA ALA A 182 -4.32 3.97 26.54
C ALA A 182 -4.81 2.57 26.12
N ASP A 183 -6.12 2.38 26.00
CA ASP A 183 -6.75 1.11 25.61
C ASP A 183 -7.00 1.00 24.09
N ALA A 184 -6.94 2.12 23.36
CA ALA A 184 -7.21 2.17 21.93
C ALA A 184 -6.32 1.24 21.08
N PRO A 185 -5.02 1.05 21.36
CA PRO A 185 -4.20 0.10 20.61
C PRO A 185 -4.75 -1.33 20.65
N ASP A 186 -5.23 -1.77 21.81
CA ASP A 186 -5.71 -3.14 21.98
C ASP A 186 -7.08 -3.33 21.32
N VAL A 187 -7.94 -2.30 21.38
CA VAL A 187 -9.21 -2.26 20.61
C VAL A 187 -8.92 -2.29 19.11
N LEU A 188 -7.94 -1.51 18.64
CA LEU A 188 -7.58 -1.50 17.22
C LEU A 188 -7.02 -2.85 16.76
N VAL A 189 -6.20 -3.52 17.58
CA VAL A 189 -5.74 -4.89 17.27
C VAL A 189 -6.91 -5.86 17.13
N GLN A 190 -7.91 -5.79 18.02
CA GLN A 190 -9.11 -6.62 17.92
C GLN A 190 -9.92 -6.32 16.66
N LEU A 191 -10.08 -5.04 16.29
CA LEU A 191 -10.75 -4.64 15.05
C LEU A 191 -10.00 -5.15 13.81
N LEU A 192 -8.68 -5.24 13.87
CA LEU A 192 -7.85 -5.74 12.77
C LEU A 192 -7.80 -7.27 12.69
N GLU A 193 -8.41 -8.00 13.64
CA GLU A 193 -8.52 -9.46 13.54
C GLU A 193 -9.37 -9.86 12.32
N GLY A 194 -8.82 -10.71 11.46
CA GLY A 194 -9.50 -11.19 10.25
C GLY A 194 -9.29 -10.35 9.00
N VAL A 195 -8.67 -9.15 9.11
CA VAL A 195 -8.32 -8.32 7.93
C VAL A 195 -7.39 -9.06 6.97
N GLU A 196 -6.57 -9.99 7.47
CA GLU A 196 -5.69 -10.85 6.65
C GLU A 196 -6.43 -11.66 5.58
N ASN A 197 -7.72 -11.97 5.82
CA ASN A 197 -8.54 -12.77 4.91
C ASN A 197 -9.35 -11.91 3.93
N MET A 198 -9.27 -10.59 4.04
CA MET A 198 -9.99 -9.67 3.16
C MET A 198 -9.30 -9.54 1.78
N PRO A 199 -10.03 -9.20 0.72
CA PRO A 199 -9.44 -8.81 -0.57
C PRO A 199 -8.45 -7.65 -0.43
N LEU A 200 -7.44 -7.62 -1.29
CA LEU A 200 -6.34 -6.63 -1.22
C LEU A 200 -6.82 -5.17 -1.19
N HIS A 201 -7.87 -4.82 -1.96
CA HIS A 201 -8.40 -3.47 -2.01
C HIS A 201 -9.11 -3.07 -0.69
N GLU A 202 -9.75 -4.01 -0.01
CA GLU A 202 -10.36 -3.78 1.31
C GLU A 202 -9.29 -3.64 2.39
N GLN A 203 -8.24 -4.48 2.34
CA GLN A 203 -7.07 -4.32 3.21
C GLN A 203 -6.43 -2.93 3.01
N GLN A 204 -6.37 -2.44 1.76
CA GLN A 204 -5.86 -1.10 1.47
C GLN A 204 -6.72 0.02 2.09
N ALA A 205 -8.05 -0.14 2.06
CA ALA A 205 -8.97 0.81 2.69
C ALA A 205 -8.79 0.83 4.22
N VAL A 206 -8.68 -0.35 4.85
CA VAL A 206 -8.43 -0.48 6.29
C VAL A 206 -7.07 0.12 6.67
N GLY A 207 -6.01 -0.19 5.92
CA GLY A 207 -4.69 0.38 6.16
C GLY A 207 -4.67 1.92 6.08
N SER A 208 -5.46 2.49 5.16
CA SER A 208 -5.63 3.94 5.05
C SER A 208 -6.36 4.54 6.27
N ALA A 209 -7.41 3.88 6.76
CA ALA A 209 -8.10 4.31 7.98
C ALA A 209 -7.19 4.23 9.21
N VAL A 210 -6.37 3.18 9.32
CA VAL A 210 -5.36 3.05 10.39
C VAL A 210 -4.33 4.18 10.33
N VAL A 211 -3.83 4.54 9.14
CA VAL A 211 -2.91 5.68 8.99
C VAL A 211 -3.52 6.97 9.54
N LEU A 212 -4.82 7.20 9.32
CA LEU A 212 -5.52 8.36 9.88
C LEU A 212 -5.63 8.29 11.40
N TYR A 213 -5.88 7.12 11.98
CA TYR A 213 -5.81 6.92 13.43
C TYR A 213 -4.39 7.19 13.97
N LEU A 214 -3.34 6.72 13.30
CA LEU A 214 -1.95 6.97 13.71
C LEU A 214 -1.60 8.45 13.67
N ARG A 215 -2.09 9.20 12.69
CA ARG A 215 -1.95 10.66 12.66
C ARG A 215 -2.56 11.33 13.87
N LYS A 216 -3.74 10.88 14.33
CA LYS A 216 -4.36 11.40 15.57
C LYS A 216 -3.50 11.11 16.81
N CYS A 217 -2.69 10.04 16.77
CA CYS A 217 -1.79 9.68 17.87
C CYS A 217 -0.48 10.47 17.88
N LEU A 218 -0.18 11.24 16.83
CA LEU A 218 1.04 12.06 16.76
C LEU A 218 0.90 13.31 17.63
N VAL A 219 1.88 13.51 18.50
CA VAL A 219 2.03 14.73 19.30
C VAL A 219 3.35 15.39 18.93
N GLN A 220 3.29 16.70 18.71
CA GLN A 220 4.46 17.52 18.41
C GLN A 220 5.24 17.80 19.70
N ARG A 221 6.56 17.62 19.67
CA ARG A 221 7.44 17.91 20.80
C ARG A 221 7.87 19.37 20.80
N GLU A 222 8.05 19.98 21.98
CA GLU A 222 8.51 21.38 22.12
C GLU A 222 9.86 21.69 21.43
N GLY A 223 10.68 20.67 21.15
CA GLY A 223 11.96 20.79 20.44
C GLY A 223 11.90 20.47 18.95
N GLY A 224 10.72 20.37 18.36
CA GLY A 224 10.51 19.88 17.01
C GLY A 224 10.46 18.34 16.94
N GLY A 225 9.85 17.85 15.86
CA GLY A 225 9.59 16.43 15.63
C GLY A 225 8.30 15.93 16.26
N HIS A 226 7.85 14.79 15.73
CA HIS A 226 6.61 14.12 16.13
C HIS A 226 6.94 12.80 16.83
N PHE A 227 6.16 12.46 17.85
CA PHE A 227 6.23 11.18 18.52
C PHE A 227 4.81 10.66 18.79
N PHE A 228 4.68 9.34 18.94
CA PHE A 228 3.41 8.75 19.34
C PHE A 228 3.18 8.87 20.84
N ASN A 229 1.99 9.35 21.22
CA ASN A 229 1.52 9.39 22.61
C ASN A 229 0.84 8.05 23.00
N GLU A 230 -0.01 8.06 24.03
CA GLU A 230 -0.70 6.90 24.64
C GLU A 230 -1.57 6.03 23.71
N GLY A 231 -1.66 6.32 22.41
CA GLY A 231 -2.45 5.55 21.43
C GLY A 231 -1.65 4.58 20.55
N PHE A 232 -0.36 4.32 20.84
CA PHE A 232 0.46 3.41 20.05
C PHE A 232 1.36 2.52 20.93
N ASN A 233 1.16 1.19 20.88
CA ASN A 233 1.92 0.21 21.65
C ASN A 233 2.68 -0.79 20.74
N SER A 234 3.52 -1.64 21.33
CA SER A 234 4.27 -2.65 20.57
C SER A 234 3.38 -3.73 19.94
N SER A 235 2.27 -4.07 20.58
CA SER A 235 1.32 -5.09 20.07
C SER A 235 0.68 -4.64 18.77
N LEU A 236 0.20 -3.39 18.74
CA LEU A 236 -0.35 -2.77 17.53
C LEU A 236 0.71 -2.69 16.44
N ARG A 237 1.94 -2.29 16.78
CA ARG A 237 3.05 -2.28 15.83
C ARG A 237 3.29 -3.65 15.19
N ASP A 238 3.36 -4.71 15.99
CA ASP A 238 3.59 -6.08 15.49
C ASP A 238 2.42 -6.56 14.62
N CYS A 239 1.18 -6.20 14.97
CA CYS A 239 -0.01 -6.46 14.16
C CYS A 239 0.05 -5.75 12.80
N LEU A 240 0.42 -4.47 12.79
CA LEU A 240 0.54 -3.69 11.55
C LEU A 240 1.68 -4.18 10.65
N GLU A 241 2.79 -4.62 11.24
CA GLU A 241 3.88 -5.23 10.46
C GLU A 241 3.44 -6.55 9.84
N ALA A 242 2.69 -7.38 10.57
CA ALA A 242 2.17 -8.64 10.06
C ALA A 242 1.17 -8.43 8.91
N LEU A 243 0.31 -7.42 9.00
CA LEU A 243 -0.73 -7.14 8.01
C LEU A 243 -0.21 -6.38 6.79
N PHE A 244 0.60 -5.35 6.99
CA PHE A 244 0.93 -4.39 5.93
C PHE A 244 2.42 -4.24 5.61
N GLN A 245 3.30 -4.87 6.40
CA GLN A 245 4.76 -4.86 6.21
C GLN A 245 5.39 -3.45 6.16
N TRP A 246 4.79 -2.46 6.84
CA TRP A 246 5.20 -1.05 6.77
C TRP A 246 6.63 -0.77 7.22
N TRP A 247 7.24 -1.61 8.06
CA TRP A 247 8.62 -1.43 8.50
C TRP A 247 9.63 -2.12 7.58
N THR A 248 9.22 -3.18 6.89
CA THR A 248 10.09 -3.92 5.97
C THR A 248 10.02 -3.37 4.54
N ASP A 249 8.86 -2.82 4.16
CA ASP A 249 8.57 -2.26 2.84
C ASP A 249 8.23 -0.77 2.94
N VAL A 250 9.23 0.07 2.66
CA VAL A 250 9.08 1.54 2.67
C VAL A 250 8.06 1.98 1.61
N GLU A 251 8.04 1.34 0.43
CA GLU A 251 7.10 1.69 -0.65
C GLU A 251 5.66 1.38 -0.25
N ALA A 252 5.43 0.29 0.49
CA ALA A 252 4.13 0.01 1.08
C ALA A 252 3.72 1.14 2.02
N LEU A 253 4.58 1.54 2.95
CA LEU A 253 4.28 2.65 3.86
C LEU A 253 4.01 3.96 3.11
N GLU A 254 4.76 4.28 2.04
CA GLU A 254 4.51 5.46 1.21
C GLU A 254 3.17 5.42 0.50
N ARG A 255 2.75 4.23 0.02
CA ARG A 255 1.45 4.04 -0.63
C ARG A 255 0.29 4.38 0.32
N PHE A 256 0.43 4.10 1.61
CA PHE A 256 -0.61 4.38 2.61
C PHE A 256 -0.52 5.79 3.21
N SER A 257 0.69 6.26 3.53
CA SER A 257 0.90 7.55 4.19
C SER A 257 0.89 8.73 3.22
N GLY A 258 1.12 8.49 1.92
CA GLY A 258 1.32 9.53 0.93
C GLY A 258 2.57 10.37 1.22
N HIS A 259 2.39 11.68 1.28
CA HIS A 259 3.45 12.66 1.52
C HIS A 259 3.55 13.12 2.99
N ASP A 260 3.06 12.32 3.93
CA ASP A 260 3.14 12.65 5.36
C ASP A 260 4.46 12.20 5.96
N ASP A 261 5.48 13.04 5.76
CA ASP A 261 6.83 12.79 6.24
C ASP A 261 6.92 12.76 7.77
N ASP A 262 6.04 13.49 8.47
CA ASP A 262 5.99 13.52 9.93
C ASP A 262 5.60 12.17 10.51
N LEU A 263 4.58 11.52 9.93
CA LEU A 263 4.18 10.17 10.30
C LEU A 263 5.29 9.14 9.99
N LYS A 264 5.91 9.24 8.80
CA LYS A 264 7.03 8.35 8.42
C LYS A 264 8.18 8.47 9.41
N ILE A 265 8.61 9.70 9.72
CA ILE A 265 9.69 9.96 10.68
C ILE A 265 9.31 9.44 12.07
N ALA A 266 8.07 9.65 12.52
CA ALA A 266 7.59 9.15 13.80
C ALA A 266 7.62 7.61 13.87
N LEU A 267 7.12 6.90 12.84
CA LEU A 267 7.11 5.44 12.76
C LEU A 267 8.53 4.84 12.76
N LEU A 268 9.44 5.44 11.99
CA LEU A 268 10.84 5.02 11.94
C LEU A 268 11.58 5.32 13.25
N SER A 269 11.24 6.42 13.92
CA SER A 269 11.85 6.80 15.21
C SER A 269 11.39 5.91 16.36
N PHE A 270 10.14 5.45 16.33
CA PHE A 270 9.58 4.55 17.35
C PHE A 270 10.33 3.22 17.38
N ASP A 271 10.75 2.72 16.22
CA ASP A 271 11.47 1.47 16.10
C ASP A 271 12.80 1.52 16.87
N ARG A 272 13.53 2.63 16.76
CA ARG A 272 14.91 2.76 17.25
C ARG A 272 15.07 2.54 18.76
N LYS A 273 14.03 2.81 19.57
CA LYS A 273 14.08 2.60 21.03
C LYS A 273 13.80 1.14 21.44
N ASN A 274 12.99 0.41 20.68
CA ASN A 274 12.66 -0.99 20.95
C ASN A 274 13.54 -1.98 20.15
N PHE A 275 14.23 -1.51 19.12
CA PHE A 275 15.09 -2.32 18.26
C PHE A 275 16.23 -3.02 19.02
N HIS A 276 16.77 -2.43 20.09
CA HIS A 276 17.89 -3.04 20.80
C HIS A 276 17.53 -4.36 21.53
N SER A 277 16.28 -4.54 21.94
CA SER A 277 15.83 -5.81 22.54
C SER A 277 15.28 -6.78 21.49
N SER A 278 14.46 -6.27 20.56
CA SER A 278 13.79 -7.09 19.54
C SER A 278 14.72 -7.52 18.40
N ALA A 279 15.54 -6.62 17.84
CA ALA A 279 16.46 -6.98 16.76
C ALA A 279 17.53 -7.99 17.20
N ARG A 280 17.88 -8.04 18.50
CA ARG A 280 18.74 -9.09 19.04
C ARG A 280 18.02 -10.44 19.07
N ALA A 281 16.77 -10.47 19.53
CA ALA A 281 15.95 -11.69 19.52
C ALA A 281 15.66 -12.19 18.10
N ASP A 282 15.44 -11.26 17.17
CA ASP A 282 15.02 -11.58 15.81
C ASP A 282 16.21 -11.88 14.88
N ALA A 283 17.37 -11.25 15.10
CA ALA A 283 18.63 -11.69 14.52
C ALA A 283 19.04 -13.07 15.04
N ILE A 284 18.85 -13.35 16.34
CA ILE A 284 19.05 -14.69 16.91
C ILE A 284 18.08 -15.68 16.27
N ARG A 285 16.80 -15.33 16.11
CA ARG A 285 15.80 -16.20 15.47
C ARG A 285 16.17 -16.49 14.00
N ARG A 286 16.53 -15.49 13.22
CA ARG A 286 16.98 -15.66 11.82
C ARG A 286 18.27 -16.47 11.72
N TYR A 287 19.23 -16.23 12.62
CA TYR A 287 20.47 -17.00 12.72
C TYR A 287 20.18 -18.47 13.06
N VAL A 288 19.34 -18.72 14.06
CA VAL A 288 18.96 -20.08 14.49
C VAL A 288 18.19 -20.81 13.39
N ASN A 289 17.27 -20.15 12.69
CA ASN A 289 16.49 -20.78 11.63
C ASN A 289 17.38 -21.13 10.42
N ARG A 290 18.30 -20.23 10.04
CA ARG A 290 19.28 -20.49 8.98
C ARG A 290 20.26 -21.60 9.37
N HIS A 291 20.69 -21.65 10.63
CA HIS A 291 21.54 -22.73 11.12
C HIS A 291 20.79 -24.06 11.25
N LEU A 292 19.50 -24.07 11.59
CA LEU A 292 18.70 -25.30 11.62
C LEU A 292 18.52 -25.89 10.22
N GLU A 293 18.37 -25.07 9.19
CA GLU A 293 18.34 -25.55 7.80
C GLU A 293 19.69 -26.15 7.40
N TYR A 294 20.80 -25.50 7.76
CA TYR A 294 22.15 -25.99 7.48
C TYR A 294 22.48 -27.27 8.25
N ILE A 295 22.13 -27.34 9.53
CA ILE A 295 22.31 -28.54 10.38
C ILE A 295 21.40 -29.68 9.87
N SER A 296 20.20 -29.38 9.38
CA SER A 296 19.32 -30.39 8.79
C SER A 296 19.92 -30.96 7.49
N THR A 297 20.52 -30.13 6.64
CA THR A 297 21.14 -30.60 5.38
C THR A 297 22.44 -31.34 5.65
N PHE A 298 23.36 -30.77 6.43
CA PHE A 298 24.62 -31.42 6.78
C PHE A 298 24.42 -32.68 7.62
N GLY A 299 23.53 -32.63 8.62
CA GLY A 299 23.19 -33.78 9.44
C GLY A 299 22.64 -34.92 8.59
N SER A 300 21.77 -34.62 7.62
CA SER A 300 21.28 -35.66 6.71
C SER A 300 22.41 -36.26 5.85
N ALA A 301 23.30 -35.44 5.28
CA ALA A 301 24.41 -35.90 4.45
C ALA A 301 25.39 -36.82 5.22
N VAL A 302 25.75 -36.45 6.45
CA VAL A 302 26.60 -37.28 7.31
C VAL A 302 25.92 -38.60 7.64
N ILE A 303 24.63 -38.57 7.99
CA ILE A 303 23.84 -39.79 8.23
C ILE A 303 23.82 -40.69 6.98
N TYR A 304 23.64 -40.14 5.78
CA TYR A 304 23.71 -40.92 4.54
C TYR A 304 25.08 -41.59 4.35
N ILE A 305 26.18 -40.87 4.54
CA ILE A 305 27.53 -41.43 4.39
C ILE A 305 27.73 -42.61 5.35
N PHE A 306 27.32 -42.48 6.62
CA PHE A 306 27.40 -43.57 7.59
C PHE A 306 26.53 -44.77 7.20
N ILE A 307 25.29 -44.54 6.73
CA ILE A 307 24.41 -45.62 6.29
C ILE A 307 25.02 -46.35 5.08
N TYR A 308 25.53 -45.64 4.08
CA TYR A 308 26.16 -46.26 2.91
C TYR A 308 27.42 -47.05 3.29
N ALA A 309 28.28 -46.49 4.14
CA ALA A 309 29.47 -47.18 4.63
C ALA A 309 29.10 -48.46 5.41
N PHE A 310 28.07 -48.39 6.26
CA PHE A 310 27.57 -49.54 7.01
C PHE A 310 26.99 -50.62 6.08
N VAL A 311 26.16 -50.24 5.11
CA VAL A 311 25.60 -51.18 4.11
C VAL A 311 26.71 -51.80 3.26
N ALA A 312 27.74 -51.06 2.88
CA ALA A 312 28.90 -51.60 2.16
C ALA A 312 29.70 -52.60 3.01
N LEU A 313 29.91 -52.30 4.30
CA LEU A 313 30.62 -53.18 5.23
C LEU A 313 29.83 -54.48 5.47
N VAL A 314 28.54 -54.35 5.76
CA VAL A 314 27.65 -55.50 5.99
C VAL A 314 27.52 -56.34 4.72
N SER A 315 27.38 -55.73 3.54
CA SER A 315 27.30 -56.49 2.29
C SER A 315 28.60 -57.23 1.98
N GLY A 316 29.77 -56.64 2.23
CA GLY A 316 31.06 -57.33 2.11
C GLY A 316 31.19 -58.51 3.08
N PHE A 317 30.71 -58.35 4.32
CA PHE A 317 30.70 -59.43 5.30
C PHE A 317 29.76 -60.56 4.89
N ILE A 318 28.52 -60.25 4.51
CA ILE A 318 27.53 -61.24 4.07
C ILE A 318 28.01 -61.97 2.82
N PHE A 319 28.59 -61.26 1.84
CA PHE A 319 29.10 -61.87 0.61
C PHE A 319 30.19 -62.91 0.89
N ARG A 320 31.05 -62.65 1.89
CA ARG A 320 32.11 -63.58 2.30
C ARG A 320 31.58 -64.85 2.97
N TYR A 321 30.43 -64.79 3.65
CA TYR A 321 29.90 -65.91 4.43
C TYR A 321 28.76 -66.68 3.75
N LEU A 322 27.89 -66.01 2.98
CA LEU A 322 26.69 -66.62 2.39
C LEU A 322 26.81 -66.91 0.88
N GLY A 323 27.85 -66.41 0.22
CA GLY A 323 28.02 -66.59 -1.23
C GLY A 323 26.83 -66.03 -2.03
N TRP A 324 26.51 -66.67 -3.16
CA TRP A 324 25.57 -66.15 -4.17
C TRP A 324 24.13 -65.96 -3.67
N ALA A 325 23.72 -66.59 -2.56
CA ALA A 325 22.40 -66.39 -1.97
C ALA A 325 22.16 -64.94 -1.50
N SER A 326 23.23 -64.20 -1.18
CA SER A 326 23.18 -62.78 -0.81
C SER A 326 22.75 -61.86 -1.95
N LEU A 327 23.05 -62.22 -3.20
CA LEU A 327 22.80 -61.36 -4.36
C LEU A 327 21.31 -61.20 -4.62
N VAL A 328 20.52 -62.26 -4.38
CA VAL A 328 19.05 -62.24 -4.51
C VAL A 328 18.42 -61.34 -3.45
N PHE A 329 18.92 -61.38 -2.22
CA PHE A 329 18.38 -60.54 -1.14
C PHE A 329 18.65 -59.05 -1.39
N ILE A 330 19.88 -58.70 -1.83
CA ILE A 330 20.24 -57.32 -2.16
C ILE A 330 19.42 -56.81 -3.35
N THR A 331 19.26 -57.60 -4.42
CA THR A 331 18.49 -57.17 -5.60
C THR A 331 17.00 -56.97 -5.33
N VAL A 332 16.42 -57.71 -4.36
CA VAL A 332 15.00 -57.57 -4.00
C VAL A 332 14.76 -56.44 -2.98
N LEU A 333 15.64 -56.25 -1.99
CA LEU A 333 15.45 -55.23 -0.95
C LEU A 333 15.94 -53.84 -1.34
N PHE A 334 16.97 -53.73 -2.16
CA PHE A 334 17.51 -52.44 -2.61
C PHE A 334 16.45 -51.56 -3.32
N PRO A 335 15.57 -52.07 -4.20
CA PRO A 335 14.53 -51.25 -4.81
C PRO A 335 13.38 -50.89 -3.85
N LEU A 336 13.20 -51.60 -2.73
CA LEU A 336 12.19 -51.25 -1.71
C LEU A 336 12.66 -50.10 -0.81
N PHE A 337 13.97 -49.92 -0.65
CA PHE A 337 14.56 -48.86 0.16
C PHE A 337 14.10 -47.44 -0.22
N PRO A 338 14.11 -47.01 -1.51
CA PRO A 338 13.62 -45.69 -1.88
C PRO A 338 12.13 -45.49 -1.56
N PHE A 339 11.32 -46.55 -1.52
CA PHE A 339 9.89 -46.47 -1.21
C PHE A 339 9.63 -46.22 0.28
N VAL A 340 10.34 -46.95 1.15
CA VAL A 340 10.34 -46.73 2.60
C VAL A 340 10.88 -45.34 2.93
N TRP A 341 11.94 -44.92 2.21
CA TRP A 341 12.55 -43.61 2.38
C TRP A 341 11.63 -42.45 1.99
N ARG A 342 10.91 -42.57 0.87
CA ARG A 342 9.94 -41.56 0.43
C ARG A 342 8.80 -41.42 1.43
N SER A 343 8.37 -42.52 2.03
CA SER A 343 7.38 -42.50 3.13
C SER A 343 7.91 -41.81 4.38
N LEU A 344 9.17 -42.03 4.74
CA LEU A 344 9.79 -41.38 5.91
C LEU A 344 9.94 -39.85 5.70
N ILE A 345 10.33 -39.40 4.51
CA ILE A 345 10.39 -37.96 4.17
C ILE A 345 9.00 -37.34 4.25
N CYS A 346 7.98 -38.02 3.72
CA CYS A 346 6.59 -37.54 3.83
C CYS A 346 6.16 -37.43 5.29
N PHE A 347 6.47 -38.45 6.10
CA PHE A 347 6.16 -38.46 7.53
C PHE A 347 6.86 -37.32 8.28
N GLN A 348 8.13 -37.03 7.97
CA GLN A 348 8.86 -35.92 8.57
C GLN A 348 8.28 -34.55 8.19
N LYS A 349 7.84 -34.37 6.94
CA LYS A 349 7.12 -33.16 6.50
C LYS A 349 5.79 -33.01 7.22
N CYS A 350 5.03 -34.10 7.39
CA CYS A 350 3.78 -34.10 8.16
C CYS A 350 4.01 -33.72 9.63
N ILE A 351 5.06 -34.26 10.27
CA ILE A 351 5.41 -33.88 11.65
C ILE A 351 5.75 -32.39 11.75
N ARG A 352 6.52 -31.82 10.81
CA ARG A 352 6.80 -30.38 10.82
C ARG A 352 5.53 -29.53 10.68
N LEU A 353 4.61 -29.94 9.80
CA LEU A 353 3.32 -29.27 9.64
C LEU A 353 2.49 -29.33 10.92
N LEU A 354 2.41 -30.52 11.55
CA LEU A 354 1.71 -30.69 12.84
C LEU A 354 2.34 -29.86 13.95
N TYR A 355 3.67 -29.76 14.00
CA TYR A 355 4.36 -28.94 15.00
C TYR A 355 4.10 -27.45 14.78
N ARG A 356 4.04 -27.00 13.51
CA ARG A 356 3.73 -25.61 13.14
C ARG A 356 2.29 -25.24 13.51
N ILE A 357 1.35 -26.14 13.27
CA ILE A 357 -0.06 -25.99 13.66
C ILE A 357 -0.21 -26.01 15.19
N SER A 358 0.49 -26.93 15.88
CA SER A 358 0.41 -27.06 17.34
C SER A 358 1.00 -25.85 18.07
N ILE A 359 2.11 -25.28 17.59
CA ILE A 359 2.70 -24.06 18.17
C ILE A 359 1.83 -22.84 17.87
N GLY A 360 1.25 -22.73 16.66
CA GLY A 360 0.30 -21.66 16.34
C GLY A 360 -0.93 -21.68 17.26
N GLY A 361 -1.47 -22.88 17.54
CA GLY A 361 -2.60 -23.04 18.45
C GLY A 361 -2.29 -22.80 19.93
N LEU A 362 -1.05 -23.07 20.38
CA LEU A 362 -0.62 -22.83 21.77
C LEU A 362 -0.34 -21.35 22.06
N MET A 363 0.18 -20.61 21.07
CA MET A 363 0.34 -19.15 21.16
C MET A 363 -1.01 -18.45 21.20
N CYS A 364 -1.99 -18.91 20.39
CA CYS A 364 -3.35 -18.36 20.39
C CYS A 364 -4.06 -18.56 21.76
N LYS A 365 -3.79 -19.66 22.46
CA LYS A 365 -4.35 -19.90 23.82
C LYS A 365 -3.63 -19.17 24.96
N CYS A 366 -2.37 -18.75 24.78
CA CYS A 366 -1.65 -18.00 25.82
C CYS A 366 -1.91 -16.49 25.75
N VAL A 367 -2.30 -15.97 24.59
CA VAL A 367 -2.70 -14.56 24.43
C VAL A 367 -4.12 -14.30 24.96
N PHE A 368 -5.02 -15.29 24.90
CA PHE A 368 -6.39 -15.18 25.42
C PHE A 368 -6.58 -15.45 26.93
N ARG A 369 -5.49 -15.57 27.71
CA ARG A 369 -5.58 -15.89 29.17
C ARG A 369 -4.87 -14.90 30.10
N LYS A 370 -4.62 -13.68 29.62
CA LYS A 370 -4.41 -12.50 30.44
C LYS A 370 -5.45 -11.47 30.05
#